data_AF-A0A955XC06-F1
#
_entry.id   AF-A0A955XC06-F1
#
_cell.length_a   1.000
_cell.length_b   1.000
_cell.length_c   1.000
_cell.angle_alpha   90.00
_cell.angle_beta   90.00
_cell.angle_gamma   90.00
#
_symmetry.space_group_name_H-M   'P 1'
#
loop_
_entity.id
_entity.type
_entity.pdbx_description
1 polymer ?
#
loop_
_entity_poly.entity_id
_entity_poly.type
_entity_poly.pdbx_seq_one_letter_code
_entity_poly.pdbx_strand_id
1 'polypeptide(L)'
;MDPAWLFIGALVALHVIEGLFWVRREAVGFARGARRHRVVRPEGPFGNHRGGFLLLSPLPPLGETFVVEPWPLTVGAEQVWLTPAETLGAPEAPAPGAGSWSWVEAVRVRREAKAIFGPGKRSANTSSGRLAADLVQHLHALAELKPKPRAKAATAAVERGHDVAAVKARLRAFEKATARLGVYGNAWLPLMLGGAYGLFFVPAALDRWPYLLGAMGVLLLLTWVELFIAHRRLYPDLRGERWLKLMLMVLSPPAASRARAWLARDALAGFHPLAVAAVLLSQDDFRAFAGEVWRDLVHPLGPDDPEAAADLTAARARLMAAHRKLLVAQGVEPDSLDGPPEVLEPSVRAYCPRCHETFLDPEGDCSDCPGVPRRAVQAA
;
A
#
# COMPACT_ATOMS: atom_id res chain seq x y z
N MET A 1 2.79 28.21 -29.17
CA MET A 1 1.66 27.54 -28.49
C MET A 1 0.87 28.61 -27.76
N ASP A 2 -0.45 28.62 -27.90
CA ASP A 2 -1.33 29.60 -27.23
C ASP A 2 -1.18 29.52 -25.69
N PRO A 3 -0.93 30.64 -24.98
CA PRO A 3 -0.82 30.67 -23.53
C PRO A 3 -1.99 30.03 -22.78
N ALA A 4 -3.21 30.10 -23.32
CA ALA A 4 -4.39 29.49 -22.69
C ALA A 4 -4.26 27.96 -22.63
N TRP A 5 -3.86 27.33 -23.74
CA TRP A 5 -3.63 25.88 -23.80
C TRP A 5 -2.44 25.45 -22.94
N LEU A 6 -1.39 26.26 -22.85
CA LEU A 6 -0.27 26.01 -21.95
C LEU A 6 -0.73 25.98 -20.48
N PHE A 7 -1.56 26.94 -20.07
CA PHE A 7 -2.09 27.01 -18.70
C PHE A 7 -2.96 25.80 -18.36
N ILE A 8 -3.89 25.41 -19.23
CA ILE A 8 -4.74 24.23 -19.03
C ILE A 8 -3.89 22.96 -18.98
N GLY A 9 -2.92 22.82 -19.91
CA GLY A 9 -1.98 21.70 -19.91
C GLY A 9 -1.19 21.61 -18.61
N ALA A 10 -0.73 22.75 -18.07
CA ALA A 10 -0.04 22.79 -16.78
C ALA A 10 -0.94 22.36 -15.61
N LEU A 11 -2.21 22.80 -15.57
CA LEU A 11 -3.15 22.35 -14.54
C LEU A 11 -3.42 20.85 -14.60
N VAL A 12 -3.58 20.29 -15.81
CA VAL A 12 -3.75 18.85 -16.01
C VAL A 12 -2.50 18.09 -15.57
N ALA A 13 -1.31 18.56 -15.96
CA ALA A 13 -0.05 17.94 -15.56
C ALA A 13 0.12 17.95 -14.03
N LEU A 14 -0.13 19.09 -13.38
CA LEU A 14 -0.10 19.19 -11.91
C LEU A 14 -1.12 18.25 -11.27
N HIS A 15 -2.35 18.17 -11.78
CA HIS A 15 -3.37 17.24 -11.27
C HIS A 15 -2.98 15.76 -11.36
N VAL A 16 -2.27 15.38 -12.42
CA VAL A 16 -1.71 14.04 -12.59
C VAL A 16 -0.56 13.81 -11.62
N ILE A 17 0.37 14.77 -11.51
CA ILE A 17 1.55 14.70 -10.63
C ILE A 17 1.13 14.59 -9.14
N GLU A 18 0.15 15.39 -8.70
CA GLU A 18 -0.42 15.31 -7.35
C GLU A 18 -1.13 13.96 -7.09
N GLY A 19 -1.47 13.24 -8.16
CA GLY A 19 -2.00 11.88 -8.14
C GLY A 19 -0.94 10.78 -8.12
N LEU A 20 0.35 11.10 -8.16
CA LEU A 20 1.44 10.11 -8.13
C LEU A 20 1.90 9.85 -6.71
N PHE A 21 1.83 8.60 -6.27
CA PHE A 21 2.39 8.17 -4.99
C PHE A 21 3.60 7.27 -5.20
N TRP A 22 4.76 7.72 -4.74
CA TRP A 22 5.87 6.80 -4.52
C TRP A 22 5.55 5.89 -3.33
N VAL A 23 5.56 4.58 -3.58
CA VAL A 23 5.35 3.52 -2.58
C VAL A 23 6.44 2.47 -2.72
N ARG A 24 6.63 1.69 -1.65
CA ARG A 24 7.57 0.56 -1.66
C ARG A 24 7.14 -0.51 -2.66
N ARG A 25 8.10 -1.32 -3.13
CA ARG A 25 7.83 -2.36 -4.12
C ARG A 25 6.89 -3.45 -3.60
N GLU A 26 6.99 -3.74 -2.31
CA GLU A 26 6.17 -4.72 -1.58
C GLU A 26 4.79 -4.15 -1.18
N ALA A 27 4.56 -2.85 -1.37
CA ALA A 27 3.28 -2.24 -1.04
C ALA A 27 2.21 -2.63 -2.06
N VAL A 28 1.02 -2.91 -1.55
CA VAL A 28 -0.16 -3.23 -2.34
C VAL A 28 -1.14 -2.07 -2.25
N GLY A 29 -1.50 -1.51 -3.39
CA GLY A 29 -2.57 -0.54 -3.50
C GLY A 29 -3.91 -1.22 -3.77
N PHE A 30 -4.97 -0.71 -3.16
CA PHE A 30 -6.36 -1.07 -3.45
C PHE A 30 -7.07 0.15 -4.00
N ALA A 31 -7.08 0.27 -5.33
CA ALA A 31 -7.64 1.43 -6.03
C ALA A 31 -9.12 1.22 -6.31
N ARG A 32 -9.95 2.21 -5.94
CA ARG A 32 -11.39 2.20 -6.23
C ARG A 32 -11.63 2.54 -7.70
N GLY A 33 -12.18 1.59 -8.45
CA GLY A 33 -12.81 1.84 -9.76
C GLY A 33 -14.24 2.34 -9.61
N ALA A 34 -15.02 2.30 -10.69
CA ALA A 34 -16.41 2.79 -10.68
C ALA A 34 -17.31 2.05 -9.67
N ARG A 35 -17.11 0.73 -9.50
CA ARG A 35 -17.96 -0.12 -8.64
C ARG A 35 -17.20 -1.00 -7.66
N ARG A 36 -15.95 -1.34 -7.94
CA ARG A 36 -15.16 -2.31 -7.16
C ARG A 36 -13.74 -1.79 -6.97
N HIS A 37 -13.09 -2.24 -5.89
CA HIS A 37 -11.65 -2.06 -5.75
C HIS A 37 -10.93 -3.10 -6.60
N ARG A 38 -9.75 -2.71 -7.08
CA ARG A 38 -8.80 -3.62 -7.72
C ARG A 38 -7.45 -3.51 -7.05
N VAL A 39 -6.70 -4.59 -7.09
CA VAL A 39 -5.29 -4.58 -6.70
C VAL A 39 -4.52 -3.76 -7.72
N VAL A 40 -3.67 -2.86 -7.24
CA VAL A 40 -2.69 -2.12 -8.04
C VAL A 40 -1.33 -2.25 -7.39
N ARG A 41 -0.31 -2.51 -8.18
CA ARG A 41 1.07 -2.64 -7.74
C ARG A 41 1.92 -1.52 -8.34
N PRO A 42 3.03 -1.13 -7.68
CA PRO A 42 3.98 -0.17 -8.23
C PRO A 42 4.84 -0.81 -9.33
N GLU A 43 4.17 -1.45 -10.30
CA GLU A 43 4.74 -2.08 -11.47
C GLU A 43 4.64 -1.11 -12.63
N GLY A 44 5.78 -0.61 -13.09
CA GLY A 44 5.83 0.33 -14.19
C GLY A 44 7.26 0.71 -14.53
N PRO A 45 7.46 1.37 -15.69
CA PRO A 45 8.79 1.76 -16.15
C PRO A 45 9.46 2.82 -15.25
N PHE A 46 8.69 3.48 -14.37
CA PHE A 46 9.15 4.55 -13.49
C PHE A 46 9.33 4.06 -12.04
N GLY A 47 10.04 2.95 -11.85
CA GLY A 47 10.35 2.38 -10.54
C GLY A 47 11.78 1.86 -10.43
N ASN A 48 12.16 1.41 -9.24
CA ASN A 48 13.40 0.70 -8.98
C ASN A 48 13.15 -0.41 -7.94
N HIS A 49 14.21 -1.12 -7.53
CA HIS A 49 14.13 -2.20 -6.54
C HIS A 49 13.52 -1.75 -5.19
N ARG A 50 13.53 -0.45 -4.86
CA ARG A 50 13.00 0.09 -3.59
C ARG A 50 11.52 0.49 -3.67
N GLY A 51 10.98 0.69 -4.86
CA GLY A 51 9.63 1.22 -5.02
C GLY A 51 9.30 1.70 -6.42
N GLY A 52 8.07 2.18 -6.56
CA GLY A 52 7.56 2.73 -7.81
C GLY A 52 6.37 3.63 -7.56
N PHE A 53 5.88 4.24 -8.65
CA PHE A 53 4.71 5.10 -8.59
C PHE A 53 3.40 4.32 -8.71
N LEU A 54 2.45 4.65 -7.85
CA LEU A 54 1.04 4.37 -8.05
C LEU A 54 0.35 5.64 -8.55
N LEU A 55 -0.36 5.54 -9.67
CA LEU A 55 -1.20 6.62 -10.17
C LEU A 55 -2.64 6.47 -9.66
N LEU A 56 -3.11 7.48 -8.94
CA LEU A 56 -4.51 7.61 -8.57
C LEU A 56 -5.39 7.88 -9.80
N SER A 57 -6.67 7.44 -9.78
CA SER A 57 -7.61 7.72 -10.88
C SER A 57 -7.60 9.21 -11.22
N PRO A 58 -7.15 9.62 -12.43
CA PRO A 58 -7.05 11.03 -12.79
C PRO A 58 -8.41 11.67 -13.07
N LEU A 59 -9.43 10.86 -13.31
CA LEU A 59 -10.75 11.34 -13.72
C LEU A 59 -11.81 11.07 -12.63
N PRO A 60 -12.89 11.89 -12.58
CA PRO A 60 -14.04 11.66 -11.72
C PRO A 60 -14.76 10.33 -12.06
N PRO A 61 -15.33 9.62 -11.07
CA PRO A 61 -15.20 9.92 -9.65
C PRO A 61 -13.76 9.70 -9.19
N LEU A 62 -13.19 10.71 -8.51
CA LEU A 62 -11.85 10.66 -7.96
C LEU A 62 -11.82 9.57 -6.88
N GLY A 63 -11.33 8.40 -7.26
CA GLY A 63 -11.29 7.23 -6.41
C GLY A 63 -10.26 7.36 -5.30
N GLU A 64 -10.53 6.72 -4.17
CA GLU A 64 -9.51 6.45 -3.16
C GLU A 64 -8.60 5.30 -3.57
N THR A 65 -7.35 5.36 -3.11
CA THR A 65 -6.43 4.22 -3.12
C THR A 65 -5.91 4.03 -1.70
N PHE A 66 -6.17 2.86 -1.13
CA PHE A 66 -5.58 2.44 0.14
C PHE A 66 -4.24 1.78 -0.14
N VAL A 67 -3.18 2.18 0.57
CA VAL A 67 -1.86 1.56 0.42
C VAL A 67 -1.54 0.81 1.70
N VAL A 68 -1.26 -0.47 1.57
CA VAL A 68 -0.89 -1.34 2.69
C VAL A 68 0.35 -2.14 2.35
N GLU A 69 1.06 -2.56 3.38
CA GLU A 69 2.30 -3.31 3.27
C GLU A 69 2.21 -4.60 4.07
N PRO A 70 2.90 -5.66 3.62
CA PRO A 70 3.10 -6.85 4.43
C PRO A 70 3.85 -6.51 5.73
N TRP A 71 3.76 -7.42 6.70
CA TRP A 71 4.36 -7.18 8.02
C TRP A 71 5.90 -7.12 7.89
N PRO A 72 6.55 -5.98 8.19
CA PRO A 72 7.94 -5.77 7.81
C PRO A 72 8.95 -6.28 8.84
N LEU A 73 8.50 -6.84 9.96
CA LEU A 73 9.36 -7.26 11.06
C LEU A 73 9.44 -8.78 11.19
N THR A 74 10.67 -9.30 11.13
CA THR A 74 10.98 -10.66 11.54
C THR A 74 11.54 -10.63 12.96
N VAL A 75 10.76 -11.17 13.90
CA VAL A 75 11.08 -11.17 15.34
C VAL A 75 11.79 -12.47 15.70
N GLY A 76 13.09 -12.35 16.00
CA GLY A 76 13.94 -13.42 16.48
C GLY A 76 14.07 -13.47 18.00
N ALA A 77 14.87 -14.42 18.49
CA ALA A 77 15.13 -14.58 19.93
C ALA A 77 16.02 -13.44 20.47
N GLU A 78 17.14 -13.17 19.81
CA GLU A 78 18.18 -12.22 20.26
C GLU A 78 18.14 -10.88 19.52
N GLN A 79 17.52 -10.86 18.33
CA GLN A 79 17.45 -9.68 17.49
C GLN A 79 16.13 -9.58 16.73
N VAL A 80 15.94 -8.44 16.07
CA VAL A 80 14.83 -8.16 15.17
C VAL A 80 15.37 -7.68 13.84
N TRP A 81 14.73 -8.13 12.77
CA TRP A 81 15.08 -7.81 11.40
C TRP A 81 13.95 -7.01 10.75
N LEU A 82 14.27 -5.94 10.04
CA LEU A 82 13.36 -5.18 9.19
C LEU A 82 13.26 -5.82 7.79
N THR A 83 13.05 -7.13 7.79
CA THR A 83 12.94 -7.99 6.61
C THR A 83 11.57 -8.68 6.72
N PRO A 84 10.63 -8.40 5.81
CA PRO A 84 9.35 -9.11 5.80
C PRO A 84 9.58 -10.59 5.47
N ALA A 85 8.77 -11.47 6.05
CA ALA A 85 8.81 -12.90 5.76
C ALA A 85 8.06 -13.30 4.47
N GLU A 86 7.41 -12.32 3.83
CA GLU A 86 6.74 -12.39 2.53
C GLU A 86 7.22 -11.20 1.66
N THR A 87 7.25 -11.38 0.35
CA THR A 87 7.78 -10.40 -0.61
C THR A 87 6.68 -9.78 -1.50
N LEU A 88 5.52 -10.45 -1.61
CA LEU A 88 4.34 -9.99 -2.36
C LEU A 88 4.62 -9.48 -3.79
N GLY A 89 5.48 -10.19 -4.52
CA GLY A 89 5.83 -9.85 -5.91
C GLY A 89 7.06 -8.96 -6.06
N ALA A 90 7.77 -8.65 -4.97
CA ALA A 90 9.15 -8.18 -5.12
C ALA A 90 10.02 -9.31 -5.72
N PRO A 91 10.84 -9.00 -6.75
CA PRO A 91 11.63 -10.00 -7.47
C PRO A 91 12.82 -10.53 -6.65
N GLU A 92 13.21 -9.79 -5.63
CA GLU A 92 14.38 -10.10 -4.80
C GLU A 92 13.95 -10.27 -3.35
N ALA A 93 14.59 -11.21 -2.66
CA ALA A 93 14.52 -11.26 -1.21
C ALA A 93 15.06 -9.93 -0.65
N PRO A 94 14.47 -9.39 0.42
CA PRO A 94 14.98 -8.17 1.02
C PRO A 94 16.41 -8.42 1.50
N ALA A 95 17.36 -7.60 1.04
CA ALA A 95 18.77 -7.74 1.40
C ALA A 95 18.94 -7.83 2.93
N PRO A 96 19.46 -8.95 3.48
CA PRO A 96 19.68 -9.10 4.92
C PRO A 96 20.59 -7.99 5.47
N GLY A 97 20.33 -7.55 6.71
CA GLY A 97 21.22 -6.62 7.43
C GLY A 97 21.02 -5.12 7.21
N ALA A 98 20.15 -4.67 6.28
CA ALA A 98 19.84 -3.25 6.14
C ALA A 98 19.16 -2.64 7.39
N GLY A 99 18.50 -3.47 8.20
CA GLY A 99 17.84 -3.07 9.45
C GLY A 99 17.72 -4.21 10.45
N SER A 100 18.83 -4.82 10.85
CA SER A 100 18.88 -5.72 12.00
C SER A 100 19.33 -4.99 13.25
N TRP A 101 18.76 -5.35 14.39
CA TRP A 101 19.09 -4.78 15.70
C TRP A 101 18.97 -5.83 16.79
N SER A 102 19.95 -5.85 17.68
CA SER A 102 19.75 -6.49 18.98
C SER A 102 18.58 -5.83 19.73
N TRP A 103 17.96 -6.53 20.67
CA TRP A 103 16.87 -5.93 21.46
C TRP A 103 17.30 -4.69 22.26
N VAL A 104 18.59 -4.58 22.62
CA VAL A 104 19.16 -3.40 23.27
C VAL A 104 19.19 -2.20 22.33
N GLU A 105 19.51 -2.42 21.06
CA GLU A 105 19.52 -1.38 20.03
C GLU A 105 18.11 -1.01 19.55
N ALA A 106 17.18 -1.97 19.56
CA ALA A 106 15.79 -1.76 19.14
C ALA A 106 15.09 -0.66 19.94
N VAL A 107 15.43 -0.48 21.22
CA VAL A 107 14.92 0.62 22.07
C VAL A 107 15.35 2.00 21.55
N ARG A 108 16.48 2.09 20.83
CA ARG A 108 17.02 3.33 20.28
C ARG A 108 16.53 3.63 18.87
N VAL A 109 15.73 2.74 18.28
CA VAL A 109 15.14 2.96 16.96
C VAL A 109 14.21 4.16 17.03
N ARG A 110 14.31 5.05 16.05
CA ARG A 110 13.48 6.25 15.93
C ARG A 110 12.93 6.36 14.52
N ARG A 111 11.96 7.25 14.33
CA ARG A 111 11.43 7.60 13.01
C ARG A 111 11.67 9.06 12.67
N GLU A 112 11.81 9.33 11.38
CA GLU A 112 11.70 10.69 10.82
C GLU A 112 10.82 10.61 9.57
N ALA A 113 9.62 11.21 9.65
CA ALA A 113 8.55 11.02 8.66
C ALA A 113 8.28 9.53 8.35
N LYS A 114 8.64 9.06 7.15
CA LYS A 114 8.45 7.68 6.67
C LYS A 114 9.66 6.76 6.90
N ALA A 115 10.79 7.34 7.29
CA ALA A 115 12.05 6.64 7.44
C ALA A 115 12.23 6.12 8.88
N ILE A 116 12.76 4.91 9.01
CA ILE A 116 13.12 4.27 10.27
C ILE A 116 14.65 4.31 10.40
N PHE A 117 15.13 4.78 11.54
CA PHE A 117 16.55 4.93 11.86
C PHE A 117 16.90 4.04 13.04
N GLY A 118 17.90 3.20 12.86
CA GLY A 118 18.59 2.53 13.95
C GLY A 118 19.68 3.42 14.56
N PRO A 119 20.53 2.87 15.44
CA PRO A 119 21.70 3.58 15.96
C PRO A 119 22.61 4.09 14.83
N GLY A 120 22.58 5.41 14.58
CA GLY A 120 23.50 6.11 13.67
C GLY A 120 23.23 5.96 12.17
N LYS A 121 22.25 5.15 11.71
CA LYS A 121 21.97 4.95 10.28
C LYS A 121 20.48 4.83 9.95
N ARG A 122 20.11 5.29 8.75
CA ARG A 122 18.80 5.03 8.15
C ARG A 122 18.74 3.56 7.73
N SER A 123 17.72 2.84 8.17
CA SER A 123 17.61 1.38 7.95
C SER A 123 16.57 1.02 6.91
N ALA A 124 15.37 1.61 6.96
CA ALA A 124 14.39 1.44 5.88
C ALA A 124 13.45 2.63 5.75
N ASN A 125 12.63 2.58 4.71
CA ASN A 125 11.48 3.45 4.52
C ASN A 125 10.23 2.61 4.50
N THR A 126 9.15 3.17 5.04
CA THR A 126 7.78 2.70 4.86
C THR A 126 7.08 3.56 3.82
N SER A 127 5.93 3.11 3.29
CA SER A 127 5.11 3.91 2.38
C SER A 127 4.28 4.97 3.11
N SER A 128 4.18 4.93 4.44
CA SER A 128 3.42 5.90 5.24
C SER A 128 4.11 6.29 6.55
N GLY A 129 4.03 7.57 6.93
CA GLY A 129 4.58 8.05 8.19
C GLY A 129 3.88 7.42 9.40
N ARG A 130 2.60 7.06 9.22
CA ARG A 130 1.80 6.31 10.19
C ARG A 130 2.36 4.91 10.45
N LEU A 131 2.63 4.13 9.40
CA LEU A 131 3.21 2.80 9.56
C LEU A 131 4.59 2.87 10.23
N ALA A 132 5.44 3.83 9.86
CA ALA A 132 6.71 4.04 10.56
C ALA A 132 6.51 4.32 12.06
N ALA A 133 5.51 5.11 12.44
CA ALA A 133 5.19 5.37 13.85
C ALA A 133 4.73 4.11 14.58
N ASP A 134 3.77 3.38 14.00
CA ASP A 134 3.23 2.15 14.58
C ASP A 134 4.34 1.09 14.75
N LEU A 135 5.25 0.97 13.77
CA LEU A 135 6.38 0.04 13.83
C LEU A 135 7.38 0.39 14.92
N VAL A 136 7.79 1.66 15.04
CA VAL A 136 8.73 2.08 16.10
C VAL A 136 8.11 1.85 17.48
N GLN A 137 6.84 2.20 17.67
CA GLN A 137 6.14 1.93 18.92
C GLN A 137 6.09 0.43 19.22
N HIS A 138 5.83 -0.39 18.21
CA HIS A 138 5.80 -1.84 18.37
C HIS A 138 7.18 -2.42 18.71
N LEU A 139 8.24 -1.92 18.06
CA LEU A 139 9.63 -2.32 18.34
C LEU A 139 10.01 -2.00 19.79
N HIS A 140 9.69 -0.79 20.27
CA HIS A 140 9.92 -0.41 21.67
C HIS A 140 9.19 -1.35 22.63
N ALA A 141 7.90 -1.60 22.38
CA ALA A 141 7.11 -2.52 23.21
C ALA A 141 7.67 -3.95 23.21
N LEU A 142 8.18 -4.45 22.07
CA LEU A 142 8.80 -5.78 21.99
C LEU A 142 10.16 -5.84 22.69
N ALA A 143 10.95 -4.77 22.63
CA ALA A 143 12.28 -4.71 23.23
C ALA A 143 12.26 -4.78 24.76
N GLU A 144 11.19 -4.29 25.39
CA GLU A 144 10.97 -4.38 26.84
C GLU A 144 10.58 -5.78 27.33
N LEU A 145 10.12 -6.65 26.43
CA LEU A 145 9.67 -8.00 26.77
C LEU A 145 10.84 -8.99 26.83
N LYS A 146 10.73 -9.97 27.73
CA LYS A 146 11.59 -11.17 27.76
C LYS A 146 11.33 -12.05 26.51
N PRO A 147 12.25 -12.95 26.11
CA PRO A 147 12.15 -13.71 24.85
C PRO A 147 10.83 -14.45 24.63
N LYS A 148 10.35 -15.22 25.62
CA LYS A 148 9.09 -15.98 25.50
C LYS A 148 7.85 -15.09 25.37
N PRO A 149 7.62 -14.09 26.25
CA PRO A 149 6.55 -13.10 26.05
C PRO A 149 6.65 -12.33 24.73
N ARG A 150 7.87 -12.04 24.27
CA ARG A 150 8.11 -11.32 23.02
C ARG A 150 7.64 -12.10 21.80
N ALA A 151 7.95 -13.39 21.72
CA ALA A 151 7.46 -14.26 20.65
C ALA A 151 5.92 -14.31 20.61
N LYS A 152 5.26 -14.38 21.77
CA LYS A 152 3.79 -14.31 21.88
C LYS A 152 3.24 -12.96 21.41
N ALA A 153 3.89 -11.86 21.80
CA ALA A 153 3.50 -10.51 21.39
C ALA A 153 3.65 -10.30 19.88
N ALA A 154 4.69 -10.88 19.26
CA ALA A 154 4.89 -10.88 17.82
C ALA A 154 3.78 -11.64 17.08
N THR A 155 3.40 -12.84 17.54
CA THR A 155 2.24 -13.56 16.99
C THR A 155 0.97 -12.73 17.09
N ALA A 156 0.70 -12.13 18.27
CA ALA A 156 -0.47 -11.29 18.45
C ALA A 156 -0.46 -10.04 17.53
N ALA A 157 0.72 -9.51 17.18
CA ALA A 157 0.84 -8.41 16.23
C ALA A 157 0.46 -8.81 14.81
N VAL A 158 0.97 -9.97 14.36
CA VAL A 158 0.59 -10.56 13.07
C VAL A 158 -0.91 -10.83 13.02
N GLU A 159 -1.50 -11.40 14.07
CA GLU A 159 -2.94 -11.66 14.16
C GLU A 159 -3.76 -10.36 14.12
N ARG A 160 -3.34 -9.29 14.81
CA ARG A 160 -4.00 -7.98 14.74
C ARG A 160 -3.98 -7.40 13.31
N GLY A 161 -2.89 -7.61 12.57
CA GLY A 161 -2.81 -7.22 11.16
C GLY A 161 -3.82 -7.95 10.27
N HIS A 162 -4.31 -9.12 10.71
CA HIS A 162 -5.27 -9.97 10.00
C HIS A 162 -6.73 -9.79 10.45
N ASP A 163 -7.02 -8.81 11.30
CA ASP A 163 -8.37 -8.58 11.82
C ASP A 163 -9.29 -7.89 10.80
N VAL A 164 -10.06 -8.69 10.07
CA VAL A 164 -11.06 -8.24 9.07
C VAL A 164 -12.12 -7.32 9.69
N ALA A 165 -12.52 -7.55 10.94
CA ALA A 165 -13.53 -6.72 11.60
C ALA A 165 -12.96 -5.32 11.89
N ALA A 166 -11.70 -5.26 12.32
CA ALA A 166 -10.98 -4.00 12.52
C ALA A 166 -10.77 -3.25 11.19
N VAL A 167 -10.45 -3.96 10.10
CA VAL A 167 -10.39 -3.36 8.74
C VAL A 167 -11.73 -2.74 8.37
N LYS A 168 -12.85 -3.47 8.49
CA LYS A 168 -14.21 -2.96 8.21
C LYS A 168 -14.57 -1.76 9.09
N ALA A 169 -14.23 -1.80 10.38
CA ALA A 169 -14.46 -0.69 11.28
C ALA A 169 -13.66 0.56 10.88
N ARG A 170 -12.37 0.39 10.54
CA ARG A 170 -11.50 1.48 10.09
C ARG A 170 -11.98 2.08 8.77
N LEU A 171 -12.40 1.25 7.81
CA LEU A 171 -12.94 1.69 6.53
C LEU A 171 -14.21 2.54 6.72
N ARG A 172 -15.17 2.06 7.52
CA ARG A 172 -16.39 2.83 7.84
C ARG A 172 -16.09 4.16 8.53
N ALA A 173 -15.11 4.17 9.44
CA ALA A 173 -14.66 5.40 10.10
C ALA A 173 -14.06 6.39 9.10
N PHE A 174 -13.26 5.90 8.14
CA PHE A 174 -12.70 6.68 7.04
C PHE A 174 -13.80 7.25 6.15
N GLU A 175 -14.73 6.42 5.67
CA GLU A 175 -15.83 6.85 4.80
C GLU A 175 -16.69 7.93 5.46
N LYS A 176 -17.07 7.72 6.73
CA LYS A 176 -17.82 8.71 7.52
C LYS A 176 -17.06 10.01 7.71
N ALA A 177 -15.76 9.95 7.95
CA ALA A 177 -14.93 11.14 8.16
C ALA A 177 -14.66 11.92 6.86
N THR A 178 -14.79 11.29 5.68
CA THR A 178 -14.35 11.88 4.40
C THR A 178 -15.45 11.98 3.35
N ALA A 179 -16.71 11.67 3.69
CA ALA A 179 -17.83 11.70 2.74
C ALA A 179 -17.94 13.06 2.01
N ARG A 180 -17.89 14.17 2.75
CA ARG A 180 -17.97 15.53 2.20
C ARG A 180 -16.76 15.88 1.32
N LEU A 181 -15.56 15.47 1.74
CA LEU A 181 -14.34 15.64 0.93
C LEU A 181 -14.45 14.95 -0.42
N GLY A 182 -15.14 13.80 -0.49
CA GLY A 182 -15.42 13.13 -1.75
C GLY A 182 -16.25 14.00 -2.70
N VAL A 183 -17.30 14.65 -2.18
CA VAL A 183 -18.14 15.56 -2.98
C VAL A 183 -17.33 16.78 -3.42
N TYR A 184 -16.62 17.44 -2.50
CA TYR A 184 -15.89 18.66 -2.80
C TYR A 184 -14.72 18.43 -3.76
N GLY A 185 -13.96 17.34 -3.58
CA GLY A 185 -12.86 16.99 -4.49
C GLY A 185 -13.36 16.71 -5.91
N ASN A 186 -14.49 16.02 -6.05
CA ASN A 186 -15.09 15.75 -7.36
C ASN A 186 -15.70 17.01 -8.01
N ALA A 187 -16.24 17.94 -7.23
CA ALA A 187 -16.71 19.23 -7.74
C ALA A 187 -15.57 20.17 -8.13
N TRP A 188 -14.40 20.03 -7.49
CA TRP A 188 -13.24 20.89 -7.73
C TRP A 188 -12.69 20.77 -9.14
N LEU A 189 -12.56 19.54 -9.66
CA LEU A 189 -11.96 19.30 -10.97
C LEU A 189 -12.73 19.97 -12.13
N PRO A 190 -14.06 19.78 -12.30
CA PRO A 190 -14.80 20.47 -13.35
C PRO A 190 -14.85 21.99 -13.11
N LEU A 191 -14.90 22.45 -11.86
CA LEU A 191 -14.83 23.88 -11.57
C LEU A 191 -13.49 24.49 -11.99
N MET A 192 -12.39 23.81 -11.70
CA MET A 192 -11.03 24.27 -12.02
C MET A 192 -10.77 24.23 -13.54
N LEU A 193 -10.97 23.08 -14.19
CA LEU A 193 -10.68 22.92 -15.63
C LEU A 193 -11.74 23.61 -16.50
N GLY A 194 -13.02 23.44 -16.17
CA GLY A 194 -14.12 24.10 -16.88
C GLY A 194 -14.14 25.61 -16.64
N GLY A 195 -13.80 26.05 -15.43
CA GLY A 195 -13.64 27.47 -15.11
C GLY A 195 -12.48 28.11 -15.87
N ALA A 196 -11.32 27.45 -15.90
CA ALA A 196 -10.19 27.91 -16.71
C ALA A 196 -10.55 27.98 -18.20
N TYR A 197 -11.16 26.92 -18.75
CA TYR A 197 -11.62 26.91 -20.14
C TYR A 197 -12.62 28.04 -20.42
N GLY A 198 -13.63 28.21 -19.56
CA GLY A 198 -14.61 29.28 -19.66
C GLY A 198 -13.96 30.66 -19.71
N LEU A 199 -13.02 30.93 -18.79
CA LEU A 199 -12.34 32.22 -18.71
C LEU A 199 -11.56 32.59 -19.99
N PHE A 200 -10.90 31.62 -20.63
CA PHE A 200 -10.10 31.87 -21.83
C PHE A 200 -10.89 31.85 -23.14
N PHE A 201 -11.92 31.00 -23.24
CA PHE A 201 -12.58 30.70 -24.51
C PHE A 201 -14.05 31.14 -24.59
N VAL A 202 -14.65 31.55 -23.48
CA VAL A 202 -16.07 31.96 -23.44
C VAL A 202 -16.16 33.43 -23.02
N PRO A 203 -16.42 34.38 -23.94
CA PRO A 203 -16.46 35.81 -23.61
C PRO A 203 -17.41 36.14 -22.47
N ALA A 204 -18.58 35.49 -22.42
CA ALA A 204 -19.58 35.70 -21.37
C ALA A 204 -19.15 35.17 -19.98
N ALA A 205 -18.08 34.38 -19.89
CA ALA A 205 -17.51 33.94 -18.63
C ALA A 205 -16.56 34.99 -18.04
N LEU A 206 -15.97 35.87 -18.87
CA LEU A 206 -15.16 36.99 -18.38
C LEU A 206 -16.02 37.90 -17.51
N ASP A 207 -17.21 38.31 -17.94
CA ASP A 207 -18.09 39.15 -17.11
C ASP A 207 -18.53 38.49 -15.79
N ARG A 208 -18.38 37.16 -15.69
CA ARG A 208 -18.76 36.35 -14.53
C ARG A 208 -17.56 35.80 -13.75
N TRP A 209 -16.33 36.18 -14.09
CA TRP A 209 -15.12 35.68 -13.43
C TRP A 209 -15.09 35.89 -11.90
N PRO A 210 -15.66 36.99 -11.32
CA PRO A 210 -15.68 37.15 -9.87
C PRO A 210 -16.52 36.08 -9.16
N TYR A 211 -17.62 35.64 -9.78
CA TYR A 211 -18.46 34.56 -9.24
C TYR A 211 -17.73 33.21 -9.31
N LEU A 212 -17.01 32.95 -10.41
CA LEU A 212 -16.17 31.76 -10.54
C LEU A 212 -15.09 31.72 -9.46
N LEU A 213 -14.37 32.84 -9.27
CA LEU A 213 -13.34 32.95 -8.25
C LEU A 213 -13.94 32.81 -6.84
N GLY A 214 -15.09 33.42 -6.57
CA GLY A 214 -15.82 33.26 -5.31
C GLY A 214 -16.22 31.81 -5.05
N ALA A 215 -16.75 31.11 -6.06
CA ALA A 215 -17.10 29.70 -5.96
C ALA A 215 -15.87 28.82 -5.68
N MET A 216 -14.75 29.07 -6.36
CA MET A 216 -13.47 28.40 -6.09
C MET A 216 -12.97 28.70 -4.67
N GLY A 217 -13.02 29.94 -4.21
CA GLY A 217 -12.61 30.32 -2.85
C GLY A 217 -13.44 29.62 -1.77
N VAL A 218 -14.77 29.59 -1.93
CA VAL A 218 -15.67 28.89 -1.01
C VAL A 218 -15.40 27.38 -1.01
N LEU A 219 -15.30 26.75 -2.19
CA LEU A 219 -15.07 25.31 -2.27
C LEU A 219 -13.69 24.92 -1.74
N LEU A 220 -12.67 25.78 -1.91
CA LEU A 220 -11.34 25.57 -1.34
C LEU A 220 -11.41 25.63 0.18
N LEU A 221 -12.06 26.66 0.74
CA LEU A 221 -12.22 26.82 2.19
C LEU A 221 -12.97 25.62 2.80
N LEU A 222 -14.06 25.17 2.16
CA LEU A 222 -14.81 23.99 2.60
C LEU A 222 -13.95 22.72 2.57
N THR A 223 -13.18 22.52 1.50
CA THR A 223 -12.26 21.37 1.39
C THR A 223 -11.16 21.44 2.44
N TRP A 224 -10.62 22.62 2.69
CA TRP A 224 -9.56 22.86 3.68
C TRP A 224 -10.04 22.56 5.11
N VAL A 225 -11.22 23.08 5.48
CA VAL A 225 -11.83 22.84 6.80
C VAL A 225 -12.16 21.36 6.99
N GLU A 226 -12.81 20.73 6.01
CA GLU A 226 -13.14 19.31 6.11
C GLU A 226 -11.88 18.43 6.13
N LEU A 227 -10.82 18.78 5.40
CA LEU A 227 -9.54 18.06 5.47
C LEU A 227 -8.94 18.17 6.86
N PHE A 228 -8.92 19.36 7.46
CA PHE A 228 -8.42 19.55 8.81
C PHE A 228 -9.18 18.69 9.83
N ILE A 229 -10.52 18.70 9.76
CA ILE A 229 -11.38 17.93 10.67
C ILE A 229 -11.16 16.43 10.48
N ALA A 230 -11.23 15.95 9.24
CA ALA A 230 -11.07 14.54 8.90
C ALA A 230 -9.68 14.03 9.29
N HIS A 231 -8.63 14.80 8.98
CA HIS A 231 -7.26 14.46 9.34
C HIS A 231 -7.06 14.43 10.86
N ARG A 232 -7.62 15.38 11.61
CA ARG A 232 -7.53 15.38 13.08
C ARG A 232 -8.21 14.15 13.68
N ARG A 233 -9.32 13.72 13.09
CA ARG A 233 -10.08 12.56 13.55
C ARG A 233 -9.39 11.24 13.22
N LEU A 234 -8.84 11.11 12.02
CA LEU A 234 -8.24 9.86 11.54
C LEU A 234 -6.78 9.69 12.02
N TYR A 235 -6.04 10.81 12.11
CA TYR A 235 -4.61 10.85 12.40
C TYR A 235 -4.30 11.93 13.45
N PRO A 236 -4.68 11.72 14.71
CA PRO A 236 -4.46 12.69 15.79
C PRO A 236 -2.96 12.96 16.03
N ASP A 237 -2.12 11.94 15.86
CA ASP A 237 -0.68 11.98 16.19
C ASP A 237 0.19 12.62 15.08
N LEU A 238 -0.35 12.76 13.86
CA LEU A 238 0.36 13.31 12.69
C LEU A 238 0.09 14.80 12.50
N ARG A 239 0.36 15.62 13.52
CA ARG A 239 0.06 17.07 13.49
C ARG A 239 0.87 17.83 12.43
N GLY A 240 2.15 17.49 12.24
CA GLY A 240 3.02 18.15 11.27
C GLY A 240 2.59 17.92 9.82
N GLU A 241 2.24 16.67 9.48
CA GLU A 241 1.77 16.32 8.13
C GLU A 241 0.47 17.05 7.77
N ARG A 242 -0.40 17.29 8.77
CA ARG A 242 -1.65 18.02 8.57
C ARG A 242 -1.41 19.43 8.04
N TRP A 243 -0.51 20.18 8.69
CA TRP A 243 -0.20 21.55 8.27
C TRP A 243 0.45 21.60 6.89
N LEU A 244 1.38 20.68 6.61
CA LEU A 244 2.01 20.59 5.30
C LEU A 244 0.97 20.35 4.18
N LYS A 245 0.06 19.38 4.36
CA LYS A 245 -1.01 19.10 3.38
C LYS A 245 -1.95 20.30 3.18
N LEU A 246 -2.27 21.02 4.25
CA LEU A 246 -3.11 22.21 4.18
C LEU A 246 -2.44 23.37 3.44
N MET A 247 -1.13 23.58 3.63
CA MET A 247 -0.37 24.58 2.88
C MET A 247 -0.25 24.20 1.41
N LEU A 248 -0.01 22.91 1.11
CA LEU A 248 0.01 22.41 -0.27
C LEU A 248 -1.30 22.67 -1.00
N MET A 249 -2.46 22.51 -0.36
CA MET A 249 -3.75 22.84 -0.98
C MET A 249 -3.92 24.32 -1.35
N VAL A 250 -3.35 25.23 -0.55
CA VAL A 250 -3.42 26.68 -0.83
C VAL A 250 -2.49 27.04 -1.99
N LEU A 251 -1.31 26.42 -2.04
CA LEU A 251 -0.30 26.66 -3.07
C LEU A 251 -0.60 25.95 -4.40
N SER A 252 -1.34 24.84 -4.35
CA SER A 252 -1.64 23.98 -5.49
C SER A 252 -3.15 23.67 -5.52
N PRO A 253 -3.95 24.43 -6.29
CA PRO A 253 -5.36 24.15 -6.49
C PRO A 253 -5.66 22.70 -6.90
N PRO A 254 -4.90 22.04 -7.80
CA PRO A 254 -5.14 20.63 -8.13
C PRO A 254 -5.08 19.69 -6.92
N ALA A 255 -4.25 20.03 -5.92
CA ALA A 255 -4.09 19.26 -4.69
C ALA A 255 -5.39 19.20 -3.86
N ALA A 256 -6.24 20.24 -3.94
CA ALA A 256 -7.54 20.24 -3.26
C ALA A 256 -8.47 19.14 -3.77
N SER A 257 -8.44 18.83 -5.07
CA SER A 257 -9.21 17.71 -5.64
C SER A 257 -8.79 16.34 -5.09
N ARG A 258 -7.54 16.23 -4.60
CA ARG A 258 -6.91 14.99 -4.10
C ARG A 258 -6.97 14.84 -2.58
N ALA A 259 -7.57 15.79 -1.86
CA ALA A 259 -7.59 15.80 -0.40
C ALA A 259 -8.06 14.47 0.24
N ARG A 260 -9.12 13.86 -0.31
CA ARG A 260 -9.63 12.56 0.16
C ARG A 260 -8.63 11.42 -0.09
N ALA A 261 -7.98 11.40 -1.25
CA ALA A 261 -7.04 10.35 -1.60
C ALA A 261 -5.76 10.38 -0.75
N TRP A 262 -5.29 11.58 -0.37
CA TRP A 262 -4.19 11.72 0.60
C TRP A 262 -4.51 11.14 1.97
N LEU A 263 -5.77 11.21 2.41
CA LEU A 263 -6.20 10.56 3.65
C LEU A 263 -6.36 9.05 3.45
N ALA A 264 -6.88 8.61 2.30
CA ALA A 264 -7.11 7.19 2.02
C ALA A 264 -5.82 6.36 2.05
N ARG A 265 -4.72 6.93 1.52
CA ARG A 265 -3.41 6.28 1.42
C ARG A 265 -3.02 5.55 2.72
N ASP A 266 -3.17 6.21 3.86
CA ASP A 266 -2.69 5.72 5.16
C ASP A 266 -3.83 5.20 6.06
N ALA A 267 -5.06 5.12 5.55
CA ALA A 267 -6.24 4.80 6.36
C ALA A 267 -6.19 3.38 6.91
N LEU A 268 -5.74 2.45 6.07
CA LEU A 268 -5.60 1.02 6.38
C LEU A 268 -4.15 0.62 6.68
N ALA A 269 -3.24 1.59 6.88
CA ALA A 269 -1.88 1.30 7.31
C ALA A 269 -1.88 0.49 8.62
N GLY A 270 -0.99 -0.52 8.68
CA GLY A 270 -0.85 -1.45 9.80
C GLY A 270 -1.69 -2.73 9.68
N PHE A 271 -2.59 -2.82 8.70
CA PHE A 271 -3.25 -4.08 8.34
C PHE A 271 -2.48 -4.81 7.24
N HIS A 272 -2.55 -6.14 7.29
CA HIS A 272 -1.95 -7.00 6.28
C HIS A 272 -2.76 -6.92 4.96
N PRO A 273 -2.12 -6.89 3.77
CA PRO A 273 -2.81 -6.78 2.49
C PRO A 273 -3.90 -7.84 2.27
N LEU A 274 -3.71 -9.08 2.75
CA LEU A 274 -4.70 -10.15 2.61
C LEU A 274 -6.01 -9.85 3.38
N ALA A 275 -5.92 -9.27 4.57
CA ALA A 275 -7.11 -8.90 5.35
C ALA A 275 -7.84 -7.69 4.74
N VAL A 276 -7.10 -6.77 4.11
CA VAL A 276 -7.68 -5.66 3.36
C VAL A 276 -8.37 -6.17 2.08
N ALA A 277 -7.74 -7.10 1.37
CA ALA A 277 -8.30 -7.73 0.19
C ALA A 277 -9.64 -8.42 0.49
N ALA A 278 -9.73 -9.15 1.61
CA ALA A 278 -10.96 -9.82 2.06
C ALA A 278 -12.15 -8.85 2.31
N VAL A 279 -11.88 -7.55 2.50
CA VAL A 279 -12.92 -6.54 2.69
C VAL A 279 -13.24 -5.79 1.41
N LEU A 280 -12.24 -5.50 0.58
CA LEU A 280 -12.37 -4.58 -0.55
C LEU A 280 -12.64 -5.25 -1.90
N LEU A 281 -12.19 -6.49 -2.09
CA LEU A 281 -12.25 -7.19 -3.36
C LEU A 281 -13.53 -8.04 -3.49
N SER A 282 -13.87 -8.43 -4.73
CA SER A 282 -14.86 -9.49 -4.95
C SER A 282 -14.29 -10.84 -4.50
N GLN A 283 -15.14 -11.86 -4.32
CA GLN A 283 -14.67 -13.18 -3.86
C GLN A 283 -13.65 -13.79 -4.83
N ASP A 284 -13.83 -13.62 -6.14
CA ASP A 284 -12.93 -14.17 -7.16
C ASP A 284 -11.60 -13.42 -7.18
N ASP A 285 -11.64 -12.08 -7.17
CA ASP A 285 -10.44 -11.25 -7.08
C ASP A 285 -9.67 -11.49 -5.78
N PHE A 286 -10.39 -11.71 -4.66
CA PHE A 286 -9.82 -12.07 -3.38
C PHE A 286 -9.13 -13.43 -3.44
N ARG A 287 -9.75 -14.46 -4.03
CA ARG A 287 -9.15 -15.79 -4.18
C ARG A 287 -7.89 -15.75 -5.04
N ALA A 288 -7.92 -15.01 -6.15
CA ALA A 288 -6.74 -14.84 -7.01
C ALA A 288 -5.57 -14.19 -6.24
N PHE A 289 -5.84 -13.06 -5.58
CA PHE A 289 -4.83 -12.36 -4.77
C PHE A 289 -4.35 -13.21 -3.59
N ALA A 290 -5.25 -13.91 -2.91
CA ALA A 290 -4.93 -14.82 -1.82
C ALA A 290 -4.00 -15.95 -2.27
N GLY A 291 -4.20 -16.49 -3.48
CA GLY A 291 -3.33 -17.50 -4.05
C GLY A 291 -1.91 -16.98 -4.26
N GLU A 292 -1.75 -15.77 -4.79
CA GLU A 292 -0.44 -15.13 -4.94
C GLU A 292 0.27 -14.97 -3.58
N VAL A 293 -0.44 -14.44 -2.58
CA VAL A 293 0.11 -14.25 -1.22
C VAL A 293 0.48 -15.60 -0.57
N TRP A 294 -0.38 -16.61 -0.74
CA TRP A 294 -0.16 -17.92 -0.13
C TRP A 294 1.05 -18.64 -0.73
N ARG A 295 1.18 -18.65 -2.06
CA ARG A 295 2.31 -19.28 -2.75
C ARG A 295 3.63 -18.59 -2.47
N ASP A 296 3.63 -17.28 -2.28
CA ASP A 296 4.83 -16.54 -1.84
C ASP A 296 5.33 -17.01 -0.47
N LEU A 297 4.42 -17.39 0.45
CA LEU A 297 4.79 -17.97 1.74
C LEU A 297 5.22 -19.44 1.64
N VAL A 298 4.55 -20.24 0.81
CA VAL A 298 4.85 -21.67 0.68
C VAL A 298 6.18 -21.90 -0.06
N HIS A 299 6.46 -21.09 -1.08
CA HIS A 299 7.68 -21.15 -1.89
C HIS A 299 8.52 -19.88 -1.71
N PRO A 300 9.10 -19.65 -0.52
CA PRO A 300 9.81 -18.42 -0.24
C PRO A 300 11.10 -18.33 -1.04
N LEU A 301 11.47 -17.11 -1.43
CA LEU A 301 12.84 -16.82 -1.86
C LEU A 301 13.75 -16.91 -0.62
N GLY A 302 14.72 -17.83 -0.64
CA GLY A 302 15.59 -18.10 0.51
C GLY A 302 16.55 -16.94 0.80
N PRO A 303 16.86 -16.65 2.08
CA PRO A 303 17.93 -15.70 2.42
C PRO A 303 19.30 -16.34 2.17
N ASP A 304 20.30 -15.52 1.82
CA ASP A 304 21.69 -15.96 1.72
C ASP A 304 22.34 -16.24 3.10
N ASP A 305 21.75 -15.71 4.17
CA ASP A 305 22.28 -15.79 5.55
C ASP A 305 21.58 -16.91 6.38
N PRO A 306 22.32 -17.94 6.84
CA PRO A 306 21.80 -19.02 7.67
C PRO A 306 21.21 -18.58 9.01
N GLU A 307 21.73 -17.52 9.65
CA GLU A 307 21.24 -17.07 10.96
C GLU A 307 19.87 -16.41 10.82
N ALA A 308 19.71 -15.54 9.81
CA ALA A 308 18.42 -14.96 9.45
C ALA A 308 17.40 -16.03 9.04
N ALA A 309 17.84 -17.16 8.47
CA ALA A 309 16.95 -18.21 7.99
C ALA A 309 16.09 -18.84 9.10
N ALA A 310 16.64 -19.06 10.30
CA ALA A 310 15.89 -19.63 11.43
C ALA A 310 14.79 -18.69 11.93
N ASP A 311 15.13 -17.41 12.13
CA ASP A 311 14.19 -16.38 12.55
C ASP A 311 13.10 -16.13 11.50
N LEU A 312 13.49 -16.09 10.21
CA LEU A 312 12.56 -15.95 9.09
C LEU A 312 11.61 -17.14 8.98
N THR A 313 12.11 -18.36 9.19
CA THR A 313 11.27 -19.57 9.21
C THR A 313 10.22 -19.49 10.32
N ALA A 314 10.61 -19.06 11.53
CA ALA A 314 9.67 -18.88 12.63
C ALA A 314 8.67 -17.75 12.36
N ALA A 315 9.07 -16.63 11.76
CA ALA A 315 8.17 -15.55 11.37
C ALA A 315 7.18 -15.99 10.28
N ARG A 316 7.65 -16.73 9.27
CA ARG A 316 6.84 -17.31 8.21
C ARG A 316 5.80 -18.27 8.76
N ALA A 317 6.16 -19.15 9.70
CA ALA A 317 5.21 -20.05 10.34
C ALA A 317 4.08 -19.29 11.06
N ARG A 318 4.38 -18.16 11.72
CA ARG A 318 3.37 -17.29 12.36
C ARG A 318 2.45 -16.65 11.32
N LEU A 319 3.00 -16.16 10.22
CA LEU A 319 2.22 -15.59 9.11
C LEU A 319 1.33 -16.65 8.46
N MET A 320 1.88 -17.81 8.09
CA MET A 320 1.12 -18.92 7.52
C MET A 320 -0.06 -19.34 8.40
N ALA A 321 0.13 -19.38 9.73
CA ALA A 321 -0.96 -19.67 10.65
C ALA A 321 -2.07 -18.59 10.62
N ALA A 322 -1.69 -17.31 10.58
CA ALA A 322 -2.64 -16.19 10.48
C ALA A 322 -3.37 -16.17 9.13
N HIS A 323 -2.66 -16.39 8.02
CA HIS A 323 -3.22 -16.50 6.67
C HIS A 323 -4.19 -17.67 6.60
N ARG A 324 -3.81 -18.87 7.04
CA ARG A 324 -4.68 -20.05 7.09
C ARG A 324 -5.98 -19.77 7.85
N LYS A 325 -5.87 -19.18 9.04
CA LYS A 325 -7.04 -18.79 9.86
C LYS A 325 -7.95 -17.82 9.11
N LEU A 326 -7.39 -16.79 8.47
CA LEU A 326 -8.15 -15.82 7.68
C LEU A 326 -8.83 -16.46 6.47
N LEU A 327 -8.11 -17.26 5.69
CA LEU A 327 -8.61 -17.90 4.47
C LEU A 327 -9.76 -18.85 4.77
N VAL A 328 -9.62 -19.70 5.79
CA VAL A 328 -10.70 -20.59 6.26
C VAL A 328 -11.93 -19.78 6.68
N ALA A 329 -11.74 -18.67 7.39
CA ALA A 329 -12.83 -17.78 7.77
C ALA A 329 -13.51 -17.07 6.58
N GLN A 330 -12.85 -17.00 5.41
CA GLN A 330 -13.41 -16.49 4.15
C GLN A 330 -13.93 -17.62 3.22
N GLY A 331 -13.98 -18.87 3.69
CA GLY A 331 -14.43 -20.01 2.88
C GLY A 331 -13.47 -20.36 1.74
N VAL A 332 -12.16 -20.16 1.96
CA VAL A 332 -11.09 -20.53 1.04
C VAL A 332 -10.22 -21.57 1.71
N GLU A 333 -10.07 -22.73 1.08
CA GLU A 333 -9.14 -23.77 1.54
C GLU A 333 -7.71 -23.39 1.11
N PRO A 334 -6.76 -23.18 2.04
CA PRO A 334 -5.43 -22.71 1.67
C PRO A 334 -4.67 -23.69 0.78
N ASP A 335 -4.83 -24.99 1.01
CA ASP A 335 -4.08 -26.01 0.29
C ASP A 335 -4.56 -26.12 -1.18
N SER A 336 -5.79 -25.66 -1.49
CA SER A 336 -6.26 -25.55 -2.88
C SER A 336 -5.63 -24.38 -3.65
N LEU A 337 -4.96 -23.44 -2.97
CA LEU A 337 -4.32 -22.27 -3.59
C LEU A 337 -2.89 -22.55 -4.11
N ASP A 338 -2.29 -23.67 -3.71
CA ASP A 338 -0.96 -24.14 -4.14
C ASP A 338 -1.03 -25.11 -5.35
N GLY A 339 -2.21 -25.25 -5.94
CA GLY A 339 -2.41 -26.08 -7.13
C GLY A 339 -1.80 -25.46 -8.40
N PRO A 340 -1.60 -26.27 -9.45
CA PRO A 340 -1.13 -25.77 -10.73
C PRO A 340 -2.06 -24.70 -11.32
N PRO A 341 -1.55 -23.75 -12.11
CA PRO A 341 -2.39 -22.82 -12.85
C PRO A 341 -3.24 -23.56 -13.89
N GLU A 342 -4.32 -22.92 -14.34
CA GLU A 342 -5.08 -23.38 -15.50
C GLU A 342 -4.18 -23.34 -16.74
N VAL A 343 -4.05 -24.48 -17.41
CA VAL A 343 -3.20 -24.61 -18.61
C VAL A 343 -4.06 -24.41 -19.85
N LEU A 344 -3.87 -23.27 -20.52
CA LEU A 344 -4.60 -22.93 -21.73
C LEU A 344 -3.95 -23.52 -23.00
N GLU A 345 -2.65 -23.79 -22.96
CA GLU A 345 -1.86 -24.25 -24.12
C GLU A 345 -1.33 -25.68 -23.92
N PRO A 346 -1.59 -26.63 -24.83
CA PRO A 346 -1.11 -28.02 -24.72
C PRO A 346 0.43 -28.17 -24.76
N SER A 347 1.14 -27.13 -25.22
CA SER A 347 2.60 -27.10 -25.29
C SER A 347 3.26 -26.86 -23.93
N VAL A 348 2.53 -26.32 -22.95
CA VAL A 348 3.05 -26.02 -21.62
C VAL A 348 3.34 -27.33 -20.89
N ARG A 349 4.59 -27.50 -20.45
CA ARG A 349 5.06 -28.72 -19.77
C ARG A 349 5.35 -28.50 -18.30
N ALA A 350 5.59 -27.27 -17.87
CA ALA A 350 5.85 -26.95 -16.48
C ALA A 350 5.37 -25.55 -16.10
N TYR A 351 5.35 -25.29 -14.79
CA TYR A 351 5.02 -24.00 -14.22
C TYR A 351 5.88 -23.71 -12.99
N CYS A 352 6.04 -22.44 -12.64
CA CYS A 352 6.61 -22.04 -11.36
C CYS A 352 5.55 -22.09 -10.26
N PRO A 353 5.74 -22.87 -9.18
CA PRO A 353 4.75 -22.97 -8.11
C PRO A 353 4.59 -21.69 -7.27
N ARG A 354 5.46 -20.70 -7.44
CA ARG A 354 5.36 -19.40 -6.75
C ARG A 354 4.54 -18.39 -7.57
N CYS A 355 5.05 -18.00 -8.73
CA CYS A 355 4.46 -16.95 -9.57
C CYS A 355 3.46 -17.45 -10.62
N HIS A 356 3.36 -18.77 -10.83
CA HIS A 356 2.54 -19.39 -11.88
C HIS A 356 2.95 -19.10 -13.33
N GLU A 357 4.15 -18.56 -13.57
CA GLU A 357 4.75 -18.49 -14.90
C GLU A 357 4.81 -19.90 -15.52
N THR A 358 4.43 -20.04 -16.79
CA THR A 358 4.39 -21.32 -17.51
C THR A 358 5.59 -21.49 -18.44
N PHE A 359 6.09 -22.72 -18.56
CA PHE A 359 7.30 -23.04 -19.32
C PHE A 359 7.09 -24.23 -20.25
N LEU A 360 7.78 -24.21 -21.40
CA LEU A 360 7.84 -25.33 -22.36
C LEU A 360 8.84 -26.41 -21.92
N ASP A 361 9.90 -26.02 -21.20
CA ASP A 361 10.92 -26.90 -20.68
C ASP A 361 10.58 -27.27 -19.22
N PRO A 362 10.41 -28.58 -18.90
CA PRO A 362 10.11 -29.00 -17.55
C PRO A 362 11.27 -28.85 -16.56
N GLU A 363 12.50 -28.69 -17.03
CA GLU A 363 13.68 -28.62 -16.17
C GLU A 363 14.11 -27.17 -15.86
N GLY A 364 14.85 -27.02 -14.75
CA GLY A 364 15.44 -25.76 -14.32
C GLY A 364 14.59 -24.93 -13.36
N ASP A 365 15.09 -23.73 -13.06
CA ASP A 365 14.48 -22.77 -12.13
C ASP A 365 13.65 -21.73 -12.89
N CYS A 366 12.71 -21.11 -12.18
CA CYS A 366 11.98 -19.96 -12.69
C CYS A 366 12.91 -18.75 -12.90
N SER A 367 12.79 -18.08 -14.05
CA SER A 367 13.53 -16.85 -14.36
C SER A 367 13.24 -15.71 -13.38
N ASP A 368 12.01 -15.63 -12.90
CA ASP A 368 11.50 -14.53 -12.06
C ASP A 368 11.47 -14.88 -10.56
N CYS A 369 11.75 -16.14 -10.23
CA CYS A 369 11.81 -16.64 -8.85
C CYS A 369 13.08 -17.47 -8.65
N PRO A 370 14.25 -16.82 -8.45
CA PRO A 370 15.52 -17.52 -8.31
C PRO A 370 15.49 -18.59 -7.21
N GLY A 371 15.98 -19.79 -7.51
CA GLY A 371 16.00 -20.92 -6.59
C GLY A 371 14.66 -21.64 -6.40
N VAL A 372 13.61 -21.27 -7.15
CA VAL A 372 12.34 -21.99 -7.16
C VAL A 372 12.30 -22.93 -8.38
N PRO A 373 12.39 -24.26 -8.19
CA PRO A 373 12.39 -25.21 -9.29
C PRO A 373 11.01 -25.27 -9.95
N ARG A 374 11.01 -25.43 -11.28
CA ARG A 374 9.79 -25.62 -12.07
C ARG A 374 9.14 -26.96 -11.70
N ARG A 375 7.80 -27.00 -11.70
CA ARG A 375 7.01 -28.23 -11.51
C ARG A 375 6.37 -28.64 -12.82
N ALA A 376 6.47 -29.92 -13.17
CA ALA A 376 5.80 -30.45 -14.35
C ALA A 376 4.28 -30.31 -14.23
N VAL A 377 3.62 -29.96 -15.34
CA VAL A 377 2.17 -30.04 -15.47
C VAL A 377 1.80 -31.52 -15.58
N GLN A 378 1.00 -32.03 -14.66
CA GLN A 378 0.44 -33.37 -14.80
C GLN A 378 -0.56 -33.32 -15.96
N ALA A 379 -0.35 -34.13 -16.99
CA ALA A 379 -1.34 -34.31 -18.05
C ALA A 379 -2.63 -34.84 -17.41
N ALA A 380 -3.71 -34.05 -17.55
CA ALA A 380 -5.03 -34.40 -17.03
C ALA A 380 -5.62 -35.63 -17.74
#